data_AF-A0A534SWC8-F1
#
_entry.id   AF-A0A534SWC8-F1
#
_cell.length_a   1.000
_cell.length_b   1.000
_cell.length_c   1.000
_cell.angle_alpha   90.00
_cell.angle_beta   90.00
_cell.angle_gamma   90.00
#
_symmetry.space_group_name_H-M   'P 1'
#
loop_
_entity.id
_entity.type
_entity.pdbx_description
1 polymer ?
#
loop_
_entity_poly.entity_id
_entity_poly.type
_entity_poly.pdbx_seq_one_letter_code
_entity_poly.pdbx_strand_id
1 'polypeptide(L)'
;MGRVRIDRLLVERGLATSRERARRLVMAGDVLVGERLLTEAFGLMASARGAPRALEAVAEVARAAGAAGMVGGQALDLAAEGTRATLATLRAIHARKTGALFRVAARTGGLVAGAAPAVLRRLTDYGEHLGLAFQIADDILDAAGGPEADGRTDRELGKATYAAVLGTAGARSHLLRARDRALAALAPLGPKAAPLRALAGHVVARTEPAAW
;
A
#
# COMPACT_ATOMS: atom_id res chain seq x y z
N MET A 1 7.38 23.86 12.37
CA MET A 1 8.51 23.93 11.43
C MET A 1 7.94 23.91 10.02
N GLY A 2 7.92 25.04 9.31
CA GLY A 2 7.23 25.14 8.00
C GLY A 2 7.87 24.21 6.97
N ARG A 3 7.06 23.45 6.21
CA ARG A 3 7.55 22.58 5.12
C ARG A 3 8.45 23.39 4.20
N VAL A 4 9.74 23.07 4.18
CA VAL A 4 10.70 23.66 3.26
C VAL A 4 10.31 23.25 1.84
N ARG A 5 9.93 24.25 1.04
CA ARG A 5 9.53 24.08 -0.35
C ARG A 5 10.79 23.97 -1.19
N ILE A 6 11.19 22.75 -1.56
CA ILE A 6 12.40 22.47 -2.36
C ILE A 6 12.43 23.31 -3.65
N ASP A 7 11.28 23.55 -4.29
CA ASP A 7 11.18 24.40 -5.48
C ASP A 7 11.65 25.83 -5.22
N ARG A 8 11.41 26.36 -4.02
CA ARG A 8 11.88 27.69 -3.58
C ARG A 8 13.40 27.69 -3.33
N LEU A 9 13.91 26.66 -2.66
CA LEU A 9 15.35 26.53 -2.40
C LEU A 9 16.18 26.44 -3.69
N LEU A 10 15.67 25.76 -4.73
CA LEU A 10 16.36 25.64 -6.01
C LEU A 10 16.52 27.01 -6.69
N VAL A 11 15.52 27.89 -6.58
CA VAL A 11 15.63 29.27 -7.09
C VAL A 11 16.58 30.11 -6.22
N GLU A 12 16.44 30.05 -4.89
CA GLU A 12 17.29 30.80 -3.95
C GLU A 12 18.78 30.43 -4.07
N ARG A 13 19.10 29.19 -4.44
CA ARG A 13 20.47 28.72 -4.67
C ARG A 13 20.97 28.90 -6.10
N GLY A 14 20.20 29.55 -6.99
CA GLY A 14 20.58 29.73 -8.39
C GLY A 14 20.61 28.43 -9.22
N LEU A 15 20.08 27.33 -8.70
CA LEU A 15 20.01 26.02 -9.37
C LEU A 15 18.83 25.93 -10.36
N ALA A 16 17.88 26.87 -10.27
CA ALA A 16 16.78 27.02 -11.22
C ALA A 16 16.57 28.50 -11.57
N THR A 17 16.41 28.79 -12.87
CA THR A 17 16.23 30.16 -13.36
C THR A 17 14.84 30.74 -13.08
N SER A 18 13.87 29.91 -12.74
CA SER A 18 12.50 30.33 -12.38
C SER A 18 11.83 29.29 -11.48
N ARG A 19 10.73 29.67 -10.80
CA ARG A 19 9.91 28.72 -10.02
C ARG A 19 9.30 27.63 -10.90
N GLU A 20 8.93 27.96 -12.13
CA GLU A 20 8.43 26.97 -13.09
C GLU A 20 9.51 25.94 -13.43
N ARG A 21 10.74 26.39 -13.70
CA ARG A 21 11.87 25.49 -13.94
C ARG A 21 12.21 24.65 -12.71
N ALA A 22 12.17 25.24 -11.52
CA ALA A 22 12.38 24.51 -10.27
C ALA A 22 11.35 23.38 -10.08
N ARG A 23 10.05 23.65 -10.31
CA ARG A 23 8.99 22.62 -10.23
C ARG A 23 9.23 21.49 -11.24
N ARG A 24 9.60 21.81 -12.49
CA ARG A 24 9.93 20.80 -13.50
C ARG A 24 11.11 19.93 -13.08
N LEU A 25 12.16 20.52 -12.49
CA LEU A 25 13.32 19.79 -12.00
C LEU A 25 12.96 18.84 -10.86
N VAL A 26 12.11 19.27 -9.92
CA VAL A 26 11.63 18.42 -8.82
C VAL A 26 10.84 17.24 -9.38
N MET A 27 9.86 17.50 -10.25
CA MET A 27 9.04 16.46 -10.85
C MET A 27 9.89 15.46 -11.66
N ALA A 28 10.85 15.95 -12.45
CA ALA A 28 11.76 15.08 -13.20
C ALA A 28 12.63 14.23 -12.25
N GLY A 29 13.13 14.84 -11.16
CA GLY A 29 13.87 14.12 -10.13
C GLY A 29 13.05 13.00 -9.48
N ASP A 30 11.80 13.28 -9.11
CA ASP A 30 10.90 12.30 -8.49
C ASP A 30 10.62 11.11 -9.42
N VAL A 31 10.41 11.37 -10.72
CA VAL A 31 10.22 10.31 -11.72
C VAL A 31 11.48 9.45 -11.85
N LEU A 32 12.65 10.07 -12.01
CA LEU A 32 13.92 9.35 -12.18
C LEU A 32 14.29 8.53 -10.92
N VAL A 33 14.01 9.05 -9.72
CA VAL A 33 14.21 8.29 -8.48
C VAL A 33 13.27 7.09 -8.42
N GLY A 34 12.00 7.27 -8.81
CA GLY A 34 11.03 6.16 -8.92
C GLY A 34 11.48 5.07 -9.88
N GLU A 35 11.90 5.44 -11.09
CA GLU A 35 12.41 4.52 -12.11
C GLU A 35 13.66 3.77 -11.62
N ARG A 36 14.60 4.49 -10.98
CA ARG A 36 15.78 3.89 -10.39
C ARG A 36 15.40 2.86 -9.32
N LEU A 37 14.58 3.23 -8.34
CA LEU A 37 14.23 2.33 -7.23
C LEU A 37 13.52 1.07 -7.71
N LEU A 38 12.59 1.22 -8.67
CA LEU A 38 11.91 0.07 -9.28
C LEU A 38 12.91 -0.83 -10.02
N THR A 39 13.84 -0.25 -10.78
CA THR A 39 14.86 -1.01 -11.53
C THR A 39 15.83 -1.74 -10.59
N GLU A 40 16.31 -1.06 -9.55
CA GLU A 40 17.18 -1.63 -8.52
C GLU A 40 16.50 -2.77 -7.77
N ALA A 41 15.19 -2.69 -7.51
CA ALA A 41 14.44 -3.78 -6.88
C ALA A 41 14.54 -5.09 -7.69
N PHE A 42 14.47 -5.05 -9.02
CA PHE A 42 14.67 -6.24 -9.87
C PHE A 42 16.12 -6.73 -9.84
N GLY A 43 17.10 -5.82 -9.77
CA GLY A 43 18.50 -6.16 -9.55
C GLY A 43 18.72 -6.91 -8.23
N LEU A 44 18.11 -6.42 -7.14
CA LEU A 44 18.14 -7.08 -5.83
C LEU A 44 17.48 -8.46 -5.87
N MET A 45 16.32 -8.61 -6.53
CA MET A 45 15.68 -9.91 -6.67
C MET A 45 16.52 -10.91 -7.47
N ALA A 46 17.28 -10.45 -8.46
CA ALA A 46 18.19 -11.31 -9.22
C ALA A 46 19.31 -11.91 -8.35
N SER A 47 19.62 -11.30 -7.19
CA SER A 47 20.57 -11.87 -6.23
C SER A 47 20.09 -13.19 -5.59
N ALA A 48 18.78 -13.47 -5.62
CA ALA A 48 18.19 -14.73 -5.16
C ALA A 48 18.39 -15.90 -6.16
N ARG A 49 19.39 -15.79 -7.05
CA ARG A 49 19.76 -16.85 -8.00
C ARG A 49 19.97 -18.18 -7.25
N GLY A 50 19.41 -19.25 -7.80
CA GLY A 50 19.47 -20.59 -7.21
C GLY A 50 18.35 -20.89 -6.19
N ALA A 51 17.53 -19.92 -5.79
CA ALA A 51 16.33 -20.22 -5.01
C ALA A 51 15.29 -20.99 -5.87
N PRO A 52 14.59 -22.01 -5.31
CA PRO A 52 13.69 -22.91 -6.02
C PRO A 52 12.75 -22.28 -7.04
N ARG A 53 12.19 -21.09 -6.75
CA ARG A 53 11.22 -20.41 -7.63
C ARG A 53 11.54 -18.92 -7.80
N ALA A 54 12.83 -18.58 -7.88
CA ALA A 54 13.29 -17.19 -8.01
C ALA A 54 12.64 -16.45 -9.20
N LEU A 55 12.63 -17.07 -10.38
CA LEU A 55 12.06 -16.46 -11.59
C LEU A 55 10.54 -16.24 -11.47
N GLU A 56 9.83 -17.16 -10.82
CA GLU A 56 8.40 -16.99 -10.55
C GLU A 56 8.13 -15.86 -9.56
N ALA A 57 8.95 -15.72 -8.52
CA ALA A 57 8.87 -14.59 -7.60
C ALA A 57 9.08 -13.25 -8.33
N VAL A 58 10.08 -13.18 -9.23
CA VAL A 58 10.30 -12.01 -10.07
C VAL A 58 9.09 -11.69 -10.95
N ALA A 59 8.53 -12.70 -11.63
CA ALA A 59 7.35 -12.53 -12.48
C ALA A 59 6.12 -12.05 -11.69
N GLU A 60 5.91 -12.60 -10.50
CA GLU A 60 4.81 -12.16 -9.63
C GLU A 60 4.98 -10.73 -9.13
N VAL A 61 6.19 -10.33 -8.74
CA VAL A 61 6.48 -8.96 -8.32
C VAL A 61 6.30 -7.99 -9.48
N ALA A 62 6.79 -8.32 -10.68
CA ALA A 62 6.57 -7.51 -11.88
C ALA A 62 5.08 -7.30 -12.16
N ARG A 63 4.27 -8.37 -12.11
CA ARG A 63 2.83 -8.28 -12.33
C ARG A 63 2.12 -7.47 -11.23
N ALA A 64 2.54 -7.62 -9.98
CA ALA A 64 1.97 -6.90 -8.84
C ALA A 64 2.33 -5.42 -8.80
N ALA A 65 3.53 -5.05 -9.26
CA ALA A 65 3.95 -3.65 -9.36
C ALA A 65 3.40 -2.96 -10.61
N GLY A 66 3.26 -3.69 -11.73
CA GLY A 66 2.85 -3.14 -13.01
C GLY A 66 1.35 -2.83 -13.16
N ALA A 67 0.91 -2.69 -14.41
CA ALA A 67 -0.45 -2.26 -14.77
C ALA A 67 -1.57 -3.20 -14.26
N ALA A 68 -1.28 -4.49 -14.07
CA ALA A 68 -2.24 -5.44 -13.52
C ALA A 68 -2.38 -5.36 -11.98
N GLY A 69 -1.52 -4.60 -11.31
CA GLY A 69 -1.47 -4.41 -9.87
C GLY A 69 -1.37 -2.93 -9.50
N MET A 70 -0.34 -2.55 -8.74
CA MET A 70 -0.17 -1.24 -8.11
C MET A 70 -0.39 -0.08 -9.08
N VAL A 71 0.31 -0.05 -10.22
CA VAL A 71 0.17 1.04 -11.21
C VAL A 71 -1.25 1.14 -11.75
N GLY A 72 -1.90 0.01 -12.04
CA GLY A 72 -3.29 0.01 -12.49
C GLY A 72 -4.26 0.45 -11.40
N GLY A 73 -3.99 0.09 -10.14
CA GLY A 73 -4.74 0.57 -8.98
C GLY A 73 -4.61 2.07 -8.80
N GLN A 74 -3.41 2.62 -8.96
CA GLN A 74 -3.15 4.06 -8.89
C GLN A 74 -3.87 4.81 -10.03
N ALA A 75 -3.85 4.27 -11.25
CA ALA A 75 -4.58 4.86 -12.37
C ALA A 75 -6.10 4.89 -12.14
N LEU A 76 -6.67 3.81 -11.58
CA LEU A 76 -8.09 3.77 -11.23
C LEU A 76 -8.44 4.75 -10.11
N ASP A 77 -7.55 4.93 -9.13
CA ASP A 77 -7.72 5.89 -8.03
C ASP A 77 -7.78 7.32 -8.56
N LEU A 78 -6.80 7.71 -9.38
CA LEU A 78 -6.77 9.02 -10.04
C LEU A 78 -8.00 9.26 -10.92
N ALA A 79 -8.47 8.22 -11.64
CA ALA A 79 -9.67 8.32 -12.46
C ALA A 79 -10.97 8.42 -11.63
N ALA A 80 -10.94 7.99 -10.37
CA ALA A 80 -12.08 8.06 -9.46
C ALA A 80 -12.14 9.38 -8.67
N GLU A 81 -11.06 10.18 -8.64
CA GLU A 81 -11.03 11.49 -8.01
C GLU A 81 -12.16 12.39 -8.54
N GLY A 82 -12.88 13.05 -7.63
CA GLY A 82 -14.03 13.90 -7.98
C GLY A 82 -15.32 13.13 -8.33
N THR A 83 -15.32 11.80 -8.25
CA THR A 83 -16.52 10.96 -8.45
C THR A 83 -17.01 10.36 -7.13
N ARG A 84 -18.32 10.08 -7.02
CA ARG A 84 -18.85 9.29 -5.89
C ARG A 84 -18.51 7.81 -6.10
N ALA A 85 -17.39 7.36 -5.57
CA ALA A 85 -17.01 5.95 -5.65
C ALA A 85 -17.92 5.05 -4.81
N THR A 86 -18.27 3.88 -5.36
CA THR A 86 -18.98 2.84 -4.61
C THR A 86 -18.00 2.02 -3.78
N LEU A 87 -18.50 1.29 -2.77
CA LEU A 87 -17.69 0.32 -2.02
C LEU A 87 -17.04 -0.73 -2.94
N ALA A 88 -17.70 -1.11 -4.04
CA ALA A 88 -17.16 -2.04 -5.02
C ALA A 88 -15.96 -1.43 -5.78
N THR A 89 -16.09 -0.18 -6.22
CA THR A 89 -15.01 0.59 -6.86
C THR A 89 -13.81 0.71 -5.92
N LEU A 90 -14.07 1.08 -4.66
CA LEU A 90 -13.05 1.19 -3.62
C LEU A 90 -12.27 -0.10 -3.41
N ARG A 91 -12.99 -1.21 -3.27
CA ARG A 91 -12.37 -2.53 -3.13
C ARG A 91 -11.51 -2.88 -4.33
N ALA A 92 -11.95 -2.55 -5.55
CA ALA A 92 -11.18 -2.82 -6.77
C ALA A 92 -9.90 -1.97 -6.85
N ILE A 93 -9.99 -0.68 -6.50
CA ILE A 93 -8.82 0.22 -6.42
C ILE A 93 -7.83 -0.32 -5.39
N HIS A 94 -8.26 -0.52 -4.15
CA HIS A 94 -7.35 -0.89 -3.06
C HIS A 94 -6.78 -2.30 -3.22
N ALA A 95 -7.53 -3.26 -3.76
CA ALA A 95 -7.01 -4.59 -4.06
C ALA A 95 -5.81 -4.56 -5.03
N ARG A 96 -5.78 -3.56 -5.93
CA ARG A 96 -4.70 -3.36 -6.89
C ARG A 96 -3.61 -2.43 -6.35
N LYS A 97 -3.98 -1.24 -5.91
CA LYS A 97 -3.06 -0.17 -5.45
C LYS A 97 -2.22 -0.63 -4.27
N THR A 98 -2.86 -1.21 -3.26
CA THR A 98 -2.22 -1.58 -1.99
C THR A 98 -2.13 -3.10 -1.86
N GLY A 99 -3.24 -3.81 -2.07
CA GLY A 99 -3.36 -5.25 -1.85
C GLY A 99 -2.44 -6.11 -2.72
N ALA A 100 -2.14 -5.69 -3.96
CA ALA A 100 -1.29 -6.47 -4.86
C ALA A 100 0.13 -6.64 -4.30
N LEU A 101 0.69 -5.57 -3.71
CA LEU A 101 2.03 -5.60 -3.12
C LEU A 101 2.07 -6.37 -1.79
N PHE A 102 1.05 -6.25 -0.93
CA PHE A 102 0.97 -7.07 0.28
C PHE A 102 0.85 -8.56 -0.04
N ARG A 103 0.00 -8.92 -1.02
CA ARG A 103 -0.15 -10.29 -1.50
C ARG A 103 1.17 -10.84 -2.03
N VAL A 104 1.87 -10.08 -2.89
CA VAL A 104 3.11 -10.58 -3.49
C VAL A 104 4.23 -10.69 -2.47
N ALA A 105 4.34 -9.74 -1.53
CA ALA A 105 5.35 -9.77 -0.46
C ALA A 105 5.18 -11.00 0.45
N ALA A 106 3.94 -11.39 0.77
CA ALA A 106 3.69 -12.63 1.51
C ALA A 106 4.04 -13.88 0.69
N ARG A 107 3.73 -13.89 -0.61
CA ARG A 107 3.95 -15.04 -1.49
C ARG A 107 5.40 -15.24 -1.88
N THR A 108 6.18 -14.18 -2.10
CA THR A 108 7.58 -14.27 -2.56
C THR A 108 8.43 -15.05 -1.57
N GLY A 109 8.24 -14.86 -0.26
CA GLY A 109 8.91 -15.67 0.77
C GLY A 109 8.62 -17.17 0.64
N GLY A 110 7.37 -17.53 0.34
CA GLY A 110 6.98 -18.92 0.08
C GLY A 110 7.56 -19.47 -1.23
N LEU A 111 7.61 -18.65 -2.29
CA LEU A 111 8.16 -19.03 -3.59
C LEU A 111 9.66 -19.34 -3.48
N VAL A 112 10.44 -18.42 -2.90
CA VAL A 112 11.89 -18.63 -2.75
C VAL A 112 12.22 -19.76 -1.78
N ALA A 113 11.33 -20.09 -0.84
CA ALA A 113 11.47 -21.25 0.04
C ALA A 113 11.00 -22.58 -0.59
N GLY A 114 10.46 -22.57 -1.82
CA GLY A 114 9.94 -23.79 -2.47
C GLY A 114 8.65 -24.32 -1.81
N ALA A 115 7.84 -23.45 -1.22
CA ALA A 115 6.63 -23.86 -0.51
C ALA A 115 5.61 -24.53 -1.44
N ALA A 116 4.90 -25.53 -0.89
CA ALA A 116 3.85 -26.23 -1.60
C ALA A 116 2.72 -25.29 -2.05
N PRO A 117 2.01 -25.59 -3.16
CA PRO A 117 0.92 -24.75 -3.66
C PRO A 117 -0.16 -24.42 -2.61
N ALA A 118 -0.45 -25.33 -1.69
CA ALA A 118 -1.39 -25.10 -0.60
C ALA A 118 -0.92 -23.98 0.34
N VAL A 119 0.38 -23.95 0.68
CA VAL A 119 0.98 -22.89 1.51
C VAL A 119 0.95 -21.56 0.77
N LEU A 120 1.28 -21.56 -0.53
CA LEU A 120 1.21 -20.34 -1.34
C LEU A 120 -0.20 -19.75 -1.41
N ARG A 121 -1.24 -20.58 -1.47
CA ARG A 121 -2.64 -20.12 -1.39
C ARG A 121 -2.93 -19.47 -0.04
N ARG A 122 -2.47 -20.06 1.07
CA ARG A 122 -2.61 -19.44 2.40
C ARG A 122 -1.88 -18.10 2.51
N LEU A 123 -0.68 -17.99 1.94
CA LEU A 123 0.07 -16.74 1.89
C LEU A 123 -0.62 -15.68 1.00
N THR A 124 -1.29 -16.10 -0.08
CA THR A 124 -2.18 -15.23 -0.86
C THR A 124 -3.29 -14.66 0.01
N ASP A 125 -4.10 -15.54 0.62
CA ASP A 125 -5.25 -15.13 1.43
C ASP A 125 -4.82 -14.20 2.58
N TYR A 126 -3.71 -14.55 3.24
CA TYR A 126 -3.10 -13.71 4.28
C TYR A 126 -2.73 -12.32 3.73
N GLY A 127 -1.98 -12.24 2.65
CA GLY A 127 -1.50 -10.96 2.11
C GLY A 127 -2.63 -10.08 1.57
N GLU A 128 -3.66 -10.67 0.95
CA GLU A 128 -4.85 -9.92 0.50
C GLU A 128 -5.62 -9.33 1.67
N HIS A 129 -5.85 -10.10 2.73
CA HIS A 129 -6.57 -9.64 3.90
C HIS A 129 -5.75 -8.67 4.75
N LEU A 130 -4.43 -8.86 4.84
CA LEU A 130 -3.53 -7.92 5.49
C LEU A 130 -3.48 -6.58 4.75
N GLY A 131 -3.38 -6.60 3.42
CA GLY A 131 -3.38 -5.38 2.61
C GLY A 131 -4.70 -4.60 2.72
N LEU A 132 -5.83 -5.31 2.78
CA LEU A 132 -7.13 -4.70 3.06
C LEU A 132 -7.19 -4.08 4.46
N ALA A 133 -6.72 -4.81 5.48
CA ALA A 133 -6.66 -4.30 6.85
C ALA A 133 -5.79 -3.04 6.93
N PHE A 134 -4.64 -3.05 6.26
CA PHE A 134 -3.72 -1.91 6.22
C PHE A 134 -4.40 -0.66 5.64
N GLN A 135 -5.08 -0.80 4.51
CA GLN A 135 -5.79 0.33 3.90
C GLN A 135 -6.90 0.88 4.80
N ILE A 136 -7.71 0.00 5.41
CA ILE A 136 -8.78 0.46 6.31
C ILE A 136 -8.19 1.18 7.53
N ALA A 137 -7.05 0.70 8.04
CA ALA A 137 -6.35 1.35 9.14
C ALA A 137 -5.85 2.75 8.75
N ASP A 138 -5.23 2.90 7.57
CA ASP A 138 -4.82 4.20 7.04
C ASP A 138 -6.02 5.15 6.89
N ASP A 139 -7.13 4.70 6.29
CA ASP A 139 -8.35 5.51 6.15
C ASP A 139 -8.94 5.96 7.51
N ILE A 140 -8.84 5.13 8.55
CA ILE A 140 -9.26 5.49 9.91
C ILE A 140 -8.34 6.55 10.51
N LEU A 141 -7.02 6.40 10.30
CA LEU A 141 -6.02 7.35 10.80
C LEU A 141 -6.14 8.72 10.12
N ASP A 142 -6.34 8.73 8.81
CA ASP A 142 -6.55 9.95 8.03
C ASP A 142 -7.81 10.69 8.51
N ALA A 143 -8.91 9.95 8.72
CA ALA A 143 -10.15 10.53 9.26
C ALA A 143 -10.00 11.05 10.71
N ALA A 144 -9.13 10.44 11.53
CA ALA A 144 -8.85 10.90 12.89
C ALA A 144 -7.93 12.13 12.94
N GLY A 145 -7.15 12.38 11.87
CA GLY A 145 -6.26 13.54 11.73
C GLY A 145 -6.99 14.90 11.60
N GLY A 146 -8.31 14.89 11.46
CA GLY A 146 -9.14 16.08 11.31
C GLY A 146 -9.36 16.48 9.84
N PRO A 147 -10.01 17.63 9.59
CA PRO A 147 -10.22 18.11 8.23
C PRO A 147 -8.91 18.44 7.52
N GLU A 148 -8.93 18.39 6.19
CA GLU A 148 -7.84 18.82 5.33
C GLU A 148 -7.47 20.29 5.56
N ALA A 149 -6.35 20.75 4.97
CA ALA A 149 -5.86 22.12 5.12
C ALA A 149 -6.86 23.22 4.70
N ASP A 150 -7.89 22.86 3.91
CA ASP A 150 -8.97 23.76 3.49
C ASP A 150 -10.23 23.69 4.38
N GLY A 151 -10.17 22.93 5.49
CA GLY A 151 -11.23 22.78 6.47
C GLY A 151 -12.26 21.69 6.15
N ARG A 152 -12.15 20.98 5.02
CA ARG A 152 -13.11 19.95 4.62
C ARG A 152 -12.69 18.55 5.06
N THR A 153 -13.65 17.74 5.51
CA THR A 153 -13.48 16.32 5.81
C THR A 153 -13.46 15.47 4.55
N ASP A 154 -12.91 14.26 4.62
CA ASP A 154 -12.93 13.28 3.52
C ASP A 154 -14.32 13.09 2.92
N ARG A 155 -15.36 13.09 3.76
CA ARG A 155 -16.75 12.98 3.34
C ARG A 155 -17.21 14.18 2.51
N GLU A 156 -16.83 15.40 2.92
CA GLU A 156 -17.17 16.65 2.22
C GLU A 156 -16.39 16.80 0.91
N LEU A 157 -15.20 16.21 0.85
CA LEU A 157 -14.37 16.12 -0.35
C LEU A 157 -14.84 15.02 -1.31
N GLY A 158 -15.82 14.21 -0.91
CA GLY A 158 -16.26 13.06 -1.70
C GLY A 158 -15.16 12.01 -1.86
N LYS A 159 -14.18 11.97 -0.95
CA LYS A 159 -13.11 10.98 -1.01
C LYS A 159 -13.69 9.58 -0.84
N ALA A 160 -13.18 8.70 -1.67
CA ALA A 160 -13.51 7.29 -1.63
C ALA A 160 -12.66 6.64 -0.52
N THR A 161 -13.11 6.71 0.73
CA THR A 161 -12.46 6.00 1.86
C THR A 161 -13.45 5.11 2.60
N TYR A 162 -12.97 4.06 3.25
CA TYR A 162 -13.80 3.19 4.08
C TYR A 162 -14.46 3.98 5.21
N ALA A 163 -13.75 4.94 5.81
CA ALA A 163 -14.30 5.82 6.85
C ALA A 163 -15.44 6.71 6.29
N ALA A 164 -15.29 7.28 5.10
CA ALA A 164 -16.32 8.09 4.47
C ALA A 164 -17.58 7.28 4.10
N VAL A 165 -17.40 6.03 3.64
CA VAL A 165 -18.50 5.16 3.18
C VAL A 165 -19.22 4.46 4.33
N LEU A 166 -18.49 3.98 5.35
CA LEU A 166 -19.04 3.13 6.41
C LEU A 166 -19.15 3.82 7.77
N GLY A 167 -18.59 5.01 7.91
CA GLY A 167 -18.34 5.64 9.21
C GLY A 167 -17.23 4.93 10.01
N THR A 168 -16.69 5.59 11.03
CA THR A 168 -15.54 5.11 11.81
C THR A 168 -15.79 3.76 12.47
N ALA A 169 -16.97 3.55 13.06
CA ALA A 169 -17.32 2.28 13.70
C ALA A 169 -17.43 1.14 12.68
N GLY A 170 -18.03 1.41 11.50
CA GLY A 170 -18.13 0.45 10.40
C GLY A 170 -16.76 0.09 9.83
N ALA A 171 -15.91 1.08 9.59
CA ALA A 171 -14.53 0.89 9.17
C ALA A 171 -13.75 0.04 10.18
N ARG A 172 -13.83 0.33 11.49
CA ARG A 172 -13.18 -0.47 12.53
C ARG A 172 -13.67 -1.92 12.56
N SER A 173 -14.98 -2.14 12.40
CA SER A 173 -15.54 -3.50 12.28
C SER A 173 -14.99 -4.25 11.07
N HIS A 174 -14.84 -3.58 9.92
CA HIS A 174 -14.23 -4.14 8.71
C HIS A 174 -12.73 -4.44 8.89
N LEU A 175 -11.99 -3.57 9.56
CA LEU A 175 -10.58 -3.76 9.91
C LEU A 175 -10.38 -5.05 10.70
N LEU A 176 -11.16 -5.23 11.78
CA LEU A 176 -11.08 -6.42 12.63
C LEU A 176 -11.42 -7.70 11.85
N ARG A 177 -12.46 -7.67 10.99
CA ARG A 177 -12.77 -8.81 10.11
C ARG A 177 -11.65 -9.14 9.13
N ALA A 178 -11.00 -8.12 8.55
CA ALA A 178 -9.88 -8.33 7.65
C ALA A 178 -8.69 -8.95 8.38
N ARG A 179 -8.35 -8.44 9.58
CA ARG A 179 -7.35 -9.05 10.47
C ARG A 179 -7.68 -10.52 10.76
N ASP A 180 -8.90 -10.83 11.18
CA ASP A 180 -9.27 -12.18 11.59
C ASP A 180 -9.17 -13.18 10.43
N ARG A 181 -9.53 -12.75 9.21
CA ARG A 181 -9.34 -13.56 8.00
C ARG A 181 -7.86 -13.76 7.66
N ALA A 182 -7.03 -12.74 7.83
CA ALA A 182 -5.58 -12.88 7.66
C ALA A 182 -5.00 -13.89 8.68
N LEU A 183 -5.39 -13.80 9.95
CA LEU A 183 -4.96 -14.74 10.99
C LEU A 183 -5.45 -16.16 10.72
N ALA A 184 -6.69 -16.34 10.28
CA ALA A 184 -7.24 -17.64 9.92
C ALA A 184 -6.48 -18.30 8.76
N ALA A 185 -6.05 -17.53 7.77
CA ALA A 185 -5.23 -18.04 6.66
C ALA A 185 -3.89 -18.63 7.15
N LEU A 186 -3.34 -18.11 8.25
CA LEU A 186 -2.08 -18.59 8.84
C LEU A 186 -2.24 -19.77 9.80
N ALA A 187 -3.46 -20.12 10.23
CA ALA A 187 -3.68 -21.17 11.22
C ALA A 187 -3.02 -22.52 10.85
N PRO A 188 -3.10 -23.00 9.59
CA PRO A 188 -2.47 -24.27 9.19
C PRO A 188 -0.93 -24.23 9.17
N LEU A 189 -0.32 -23.05 9.21
CA LEU A 189 1.15 -22.89 9.21
C LEU A 189 1.77 -23.04 10.61
N GLY A 190 0.94 -23.23 11.63
CA GLY A 190 1.36 -23.53 12.99
C GLY A 190 2.18 -22.40 13.64
N PRO A 191 3.06 -22.74 14.61
CA PRO A 191 3.84 -21.76 15.37
C PRO A 191 4.80 -20.92 14.52
N LYS A 192 5.32 -21.47 13.41
CA LYS A 192 6.28 -20.79 12.52
C LYS A 192 5.72 -19.51 11.89
N ALA A 193 4.40 -19.37 11.79
CA ALA A 193 3.75 -18.15 11.31
C ALA A 193 3.60 -17.03 12.36
N ALA A 194 4.23 -17.16 13.54
CA ALA A 194 4.16 -16.14 14.59
C ALA A 194 4.59 -14.72 14.13
N PRO A 195 5.68 -14.54 13.34
CA PRO A 195 6.04 -13.21 12.84
C PRO A 195 4.95 -12.58 11.95
N LEU A 196 4.30 -13.39 11.10
CA LEU A 196 3.21 -12.92 10.25
C LEU A 196 1.96 -12.55 11.08
N ARG A 197 1.63 -13.33 12.12
CA ARG A 197 0.56 -12.98 13.05
C ARG A 197 0.84 -11.66 13.78
N ALA A 198 2.08 -11.41 14.19
CA ALA A 198 2.49 -10.17 14.83
C ALA A 198 2.30 -8.96 13.90
N LEU A 199 2.65 -9.07 12.62
CA LEU A 199 2.40 -8.02 11.63
C LEU A 199 0.91 -7.69 11.48
N ALA A 200 0.05 -8.71 11.41
CA ALA A 200 -1.40 -8.50 11.35
C ALA A 200 -1.95 -7.80 12.61
N GLY A 201 -1.41 -8.14 13.78
CA GLY A 201 -1.72 -7.44 15.04
C GLY A 201 -1.27 -5.98 15.02
N HIS A 202 -0.05 -5.73 14.55
CA HIS A 202 0.52 -4.38 14.47
C HIS A 202 -0.32 -3.45 13.59
N VAL A 203 -0.82 -3.93 12.44
CA VAL A 203 -1.69 -3.14 11.55
C VAL A 203 -2.92 -2.61 12.29
N VAL A 204 -3.54 -3.39 13.17
CA VAL A 204 -4.71 -2.95 13.94
C VAL A 204 -4.31 -2.02 15.08
N ALA A 205 -3.22 -2.33 15.80
CA ALA A 205 -2.73 -1.52 16.91
C ALA A 205 -2.40 -0.07 16.52
N ARG A 206 -2.05 0.18 15.24
CA ARG A 206 -1.86 1.53 14.70
C ARG A 206 -3.08 2.44 14.87
N THR A 207 -4.28 1.86 14.90
CA THR A 207 -5.55 2.62 15.00
C THR A 207 -6.02 2.86 16.43
N GLU A 208 -5.30 2.34 17.42
CA GLU A 208 -5.61 2.55 18.83
C GLU A 208 -4.92 3.83 19.31
N PRO A 209 -5.60 4.69 20.09
CA PRO A 209 -4.93 5.80 20.75
C PRO A 209 -3.81 5.22 21.58
N ALA A 210 -2.59 5.61 21.26
CA ALA A 210 -1.47 5.11 22.03
C ALA A 210 -1.60 5.65 23.46
N ALA A 211 -1.55 4.73 24.42
CA ALA A 211 -1.62 5.06 25.83
C ALA A 211 -0.29 5.74 26.22
N TRP A 212 -0.22 7.05 26.06
CA TRP A 212 0.78 7.90 26.68
C TRP A 212 0.12 9.14 27.26
#